data_AF-E7N742-F1
#
_entry.id   AF-E7N742-F1
#
_cell.length_a   1.000
_cell.length_b   1.000
_cell.length_c   1.000
_cell.angle_alpha   90.00
_cell.angle_beta   90.00
_cell.angle_gamma   90.00
#
_symmetry.space_group_name_H-M   'P 1'
#
loop_
_entity.id
_entity.type
_entity.pdbx_description
1 polymer ?
#
loop_
_entity_poly.entity_id
_entity_poly.type
_entity_poly.pdbx_seq_one_letter_code
_entity_poly.pdbx_strand_id
1 'polypeptide(L)'
;MNHSSASQEPEEVALLTGPRAASVLSAALAPAGQRLASWEVHSVHHRPGAGVSVGYTAVVVAPNGRSTTEYLCATTARLSNPHAPGLTRVAPTGGDGPAVHVWRHPADPELPGLVVACTPSLLSARIGTQVKATMVAYRPTRRAVVRATFPDETTAYAKVLRPSQAPSFAQRHRLLTASGVPAPEVLREDPDGLVLLSTGRGVALSGLLSQGMSVSRSERVFNGLISLRDALPASAMQLPAHAAWSERA
;
A
#
# COMPACT_ATOMS: atom_id res chain seq x y z
N MET A 1 -11.21 15.23 -22.40
CA MET A 1 -11.79 13.95 -22.86
C MET A 1 -10.63 12.99 -23.04
N ASN A 2 -10.41 12.07 -22.10
CA ASN A 2 -9.19 11.26 -22.01
C ASN A 2 -9.55 9.76 -22.14
N HIS A 3 -10.24 9.39 -23.23
CA HIS A 3 -10.64 7.99 -23.49
C HIS A 3 -9.47 7.06 -23.86
N SER A 4 -8.22 7.53 -23.77
CA SER A 4 -7.02 6.81 -24.22
C SER A 4 -6.37 5.91 -23.17
N SER A 5 -6.61 6.12 -21.87
CA SER A 5 -5.89 5.35 -20.84
C SER A 5 -6.48 3.96 -20.60
N ALA A 6 -7.80 3.81 -20.70
CA ALA A 6 -8.47 2.54 -20.38
C ALA A 6 -8.17 1.42 -21.40
N SER A 7 -8.00 1.77 -22.68
CA SER A 7 -7.67 0.82 -23.75
C SER A 7 -6.24 0.27 -23.66
N GLN A 8 -5.33 0.97 -22.98
CA GLN A 8 -3.93 0.57 -22.82
C GLN A 8 -3.71 -0.32 -21.58
N GLU A 9 -4.70 -0.41 -20.68
CA GLU A 9 -4.57 -1.14 -19.41
C GLU A 9 -4.25 -2.64 -19.57
N PRO A 10 -4.92 -3.40 -20.47
CA PRO A 10 -4.57 -4.81 -20.67
C PRO A 10 -3.13 -4.98 -21.17
N GLU A 11 -2.65 -4.05 -21.99
CA GLU A 11 -1.28 -4.05 -22.51
C GLU A 11 -0.27 -3.72 -21.41
N GLU A 12 -0.57 -2.77 -20.52
CA GLU A 12 0.27 -2.46 -19.36
C GLU A 12 0.34 -3.63 -18.37
N VAL A 13 -0.78 -4.33 -18.14
CA VAL A 13 -0.78 -5.56 -17.33
C VAL A 13 0.10 -6.60 -18.01
N ALA A 14 -0.11 -6.88 -19.30
CA ALA A 14 0.67 -7.87 -20.04
C ALA A 14 2.17 -7.52 -20.12
N LEU A 15 2.52 -6.23 -20.18
CA LEU A 15 3.90 -5.75 -20.13
C LEU A 15 4.59 -6.14 -18.82
N LEU A 16 3.90 -5.98 -17.69
CA LEU A 16 4.46 -6.21 -16.36
C LEU A 16 4.25 -7.64 -15.82
N THR A 17 3.33 -8.43 -16.36
CA THR A 17 3.10 -9.82 -15.92
C THR A 17 3.54 -10.87 -16.93
N GLY A 18 3.68 -10.49 -18.20
CA GLY A 18 4.08 -11.38 -19.30
C GLY A 18 5.60 -11.47 -19.52
N PRO A 19 6.02 -12.12 -20.62
CA PRO A 19 7.43 -12.39 -20.91
C PRO A 19 8.33 -11.13 -20.95
N ARG A 20 7.76 -9.97 -21.29
CA ARG A 20 8.49 -8.69 -21.35
C ARG A 20 8.93 -8.20 -19.97
N ALA A 21 8.30 -8.62 -18.88
CA ALA A 21 8.67 -8.20 -17.53
C ALA A 21 10.11 -8.58 -17.16
N ALA A 22 10.60 -9.73 -17.64
CA ALA A 22 11.99 -10.16 -17.45
C ALA A 22 13.00 -9.12 -17.98
N SER A 23 12.69 -8.52 -19.14
CA SER A 23 13.53 -7.50 -19.77
C SER A 23 13.52 -6.19 -18.98
N VAL A 24 12.36 -5.81 -18.44
CA VAL A 24 12.18 -4.63 -17.59
C VAL A 24 12.99 -4.77 -16.32
N LEU A 25 12.85 -5.89 -15.61
CA LEU A 25 13.57 -6.17 -14.37
C LEU A 25 15.08 -6.25 -14.60
N SER A 26 15.52 -6.90 -15.69
CA SER A 26 16.95 -6.98 -16.03
C SER A 26 17.55 -5.60 -16.34
N ALA A 27 16.83 -4.78 -17.11
CA ALA A 27 17.27 -3.41 -17.42
C ALA A 27 17.34 -2.54 -16.16
N ALA A 28 16.45 -2.75 -15.18
CA ALA A 28 16.49 -2.02 -13.92
C ALA A 28 17.69 -2.38 -13.03
N LEU A 29 18.19 -3.62 -13.14
CA LEU A 29 19.32 -4.15 -12.37
C LEU A 29 20.68 -3.88 -13.02
N ALA A 30 20.71 -3.75 -14.35
CA ALA A 30 21.94 -3.57 -15.12
C ALA A 30 22.84 -2.40 -14.67
N PRO A 31 22.33 -1.21 -14.27
CA PRO A 31 23.17 -0.11 -13.80
C PRO A 31 24.03 -0.45 -12.57
N ALA A 32 23.60 -1.42 -11.75
CA ALA A 32 24.34 -1.90 -10.59
C ALA A 32 25.24 -3.11 -10.92
N GLY A 33 25.37 -3.50 -12.19
CA GLY A 33 26.08 -4.71 -12.62
C GLY A 33 25.40 -6.01 -12.16
N GLN A 34 24.14 -5.94 -11.75
CA GLN A 34 23.39 -7.08 -11.24
C GLN A 34 22.62 -7.77 -12.36
N ARG A 35 22.44 -9.09 -12.23
CA ARG A 35 21.71 -9.91 -13.19
C ARG A 35 20.48 -10.55 -12.56
N LEU A 36 19.38 -10.58 -13.30
CA LEU A 36 18.21 -11.37 -12.92
C LEU A 36 18.45 -12.85 -13.24
N ALA A 37 18.35 -13.74 -12.25
CA ALA A 37 18.41 -15.18 -12.45
C ALA A 37 17.02 -15.78 -12.68
N SER A 38 16.06 -15.42 -11.83
CA SER A 38 14.67 -15.83 -11.96
C SER A 38 13.75 -14.79 -11.33
N TRP A 39 12.47 -14.85 -11.68
CA TRP A 39 11.44 -13.99 -11.12
C TRP A 39 10.07 -14.65 -11.22
N GLU A 40 9.17 -14.27 -10.32
CA GLU A 40 7.77 -14.65 -10.32
C GLU A 40 6.91 -13.43 -9.96
N VAL A 41 5.72 -13.35 -10.55
CA VAL A 41 4.72 -12.36 -10.14
C VAL A 41 4.17 -12.76 -8.79
N HIS A 42 4.38 -11.93 -7.77
CA HIS A 42 3.79 -12.13 -6.46
C HIS A 42 2.43 -11.42 -6.34
N SER A 43 2.31 -10.21 -6.87
CA SER A 43 1.07 -9.41 -6.74
C SER A 43 0.87 -8.45 -7.90
N VAL A 44 -0.39 -8.26 -8.30
CA VAL A 44 -0.79 -7.31 -9.35
C VAL A 44 -1.78 -6.33 -8.77
N HIS A 45 -1.49 -5.04 -8.95
CA HIS A 45 -2.34 -3.94 -8.52
C HIS A 45 -2.72 -3.09 -9.73
N HIS A 46 -3.97 -3.27 -10.19
CA HIS A 46 -4.54 -2.47 -11.26
C HIS A 46 -5.28 -1.25 -10.69
N ARG A 47 -5.23 -0.14 -11.42
CA ARG A 47 -6.08 1.02 -11.16
C ARG A 47 -6.58 1.55 -12.50
N PRO A 48 -7.88 1.43 -12.80
CA PRO A 48 -8.46 2.01 -14.00
C PRO A 48 -8.08 3.49 -14.13
N GLY A 49 -7.57 3.87 -15.29
CA GLY A 49 -7.13 5.23 -15.66
C GLY A 49 -5.85 5.74 -15.01
N ALA A 50 -5.13 4.93 -14.21
CA ALA A 50 -3.98 5.43 -13.44
C ALA A 50 -2.77 4.47 -13.37
N GLY A 51 -2.79 3.42 -14.18
CA GLY A 51 -1.66 2.51 -14.40
C GLY A 51 -1.68 1.25 -13.53
N VAL A 52 -0.65 0.44 -13.75
CA VAL A 52 -0.46 -0.88 -13.13
C VAL A 52 0.78 -0.86 -12.26
N SER A 53 0.71 -1.49 -11.09
CA SER A 53 1.89 -1.81 -10.28
C SER A 53 1.96 -3.31 -10.01
N VAL A 54 3.15 -3.90 -10.15
CA VAL A 54 3.38 -5.33 -9.96
C VAL A 54 4.52 -5.51 -8.97
N GLY A 55 4.36 -6.44 -8.03
CA GLY A 55 5.41 -6.90 -7.12
C GLY A 55 5.91 -8.29 -7.53
N TYR A 56 7.21 -8.51 -7.45
CA TYR A 56 7.88 -9.73 -7.87
C TYR A 56 8.76 -10.28 -6.76
N THR A 57 8.76 -11.60 -6.59
CA THR A 57 9.88 -12.29 -5.95
C THR A 57 10.93 -12.54 -7.04
N ALA A 58 12.16 -12.07 -6.84
CA ALA A 58 13.22 -12.17 -7.83
C ALA A 58 14.51 -12.72 -7.21
N VAL A 59 15.18 -13.62 -7.90
CA VAL A 59 16.55 -14.02 -7.55
C VAL A 59 17.51 -13.14 -8.34
N VAL A 60 18.27 -12.32 -7.62
CA VAL A 60 19.22 -11.36 -8.17
C VAL A 60 20.65 -11.84 -7.90
N VAL A 61 21.48 -11.83 -8.93
CA VAL A 61 22.91 -12.19 -8.86
C VAL A 61 23.73 -10.91 -8.87
N ALA A 62 24.50 -10.70 -7.80
CA ALA A 62 25.42 -9.59 -7.67
C ALA A 62 26.69 -9.79 -8.54
N PRO A 63 27.48 -8.74 -8.81
CA PRO A 63 28.72 -8.85 -9.59
C PRO A 63 29.71 -9.88 -9.05
N ASN A 64 29.71 -10.12 -7.74
CA ASN A 64 30.55 -11.12 -7.08
C ASN A 64 29.99 -12.56 -7.17
N GLY A 65 28.95 -12.79 -7.96
CA GLY A 65 28.29 -14.09 -8.14
C GLY A 65 27.30 -14.47 -7.03
N ARG A 66 27.20 -13.70 -5.94
CA ARG A 66 26.26 -14.00 -4.86
C ARG A 66 24.82 -13.81 -5.31
N SER A 67 23.98 -14.81 -5.08
CA SER A 67 22.55 -14.76 -5.36
C SER A 67 21.75 -14.41 -4.11
N THR A 68 20.75 -13.54 -4.25
CA THR A 68 19.83 -13.15 -3.17
C THR A 68 18.40 -13.13 -3.68
N THR A 69 17.46 -13.61 -2.85
CA THR A 69 16.02 -13.44 -3.10
C THR A 69 15.61 -12.05 -2.63
N GLU A 70 15.00 -11.29 -3.52
CA GLU A 70 14.60 -9.91 -3.29
C GLU A 70 13.16 -9.67 -3.74
N TYR A 71 12.55 -8.61 -3.20
CA TYR A 71 11.22 -8.17 -3.62
C TYR A 71 11.33 -6.90 -4.46
N LEU A 72 11.10 -7.03 -5.76
CA LEU A 72 11.11 -5.92 -6.71
C LEU A 72 9.69 -5.45 -6.97
N CYS A 73 9.55 -4.17 -7.32
CA CYS A 73 8.27 -3.59 -7.72
C CYS A 73 8.46 -2.81 -9.02
N ALA A 74 7.49 -2.89 -9.91
CA ALA A 74 7.45 -2.13 -11.16
C ALA A 74 6.11 -1.41 -11.30
N THR A 75 6.10 -0.23 -11.92
CA THR A 75 4.85 0.46 -12.22
C THR A 75 4.91 1.30 -13.49
N THR A 76 3.80 1.33 -14.21
CA THR A 76 3.51 2.27 -15.30
C THR A 76 2.78 3.53 -14.80
N ALA A 77 2.36 3.54 -13.53
CA ALA A 77 1.65 4.66 -12.95
C ALA A 77 2.52 5.92 -12.91
N ARG A 78 1.88 7.08 -13.07
CA ARG A 78 2.54 8.38 -12.88
C ARG A 78 2.95 8.53 -11.41
N LEU A 79 4.24 8.77 -11.19
CA LEU A 79 4.81 9.07 -9.89
C LEU A 79 4.85 10.57 -9.65
N SER A 80 4.54 10.98 -8.43
CA SER A 80 4.76 12.33 -7.92
C SER A 80 6.22 12.56 -7.55
N ASN A 81 6.98 11.49 -7.23
CA ASN A 81 8.40 11.55 -6.93
C ASN A 81 9.24 10.66 -7.88
N PRO A 82 9.42 11.04 -9.15
CA PRO A 82 10.14 10.23 -10.15
C PRO A 82 11.66 10.19 -9.94
N HIS A 83 12.20 10.95 -8.98
CA HIS A 83 13.63 11.01 -8.66
C HIS A 83 13.95 10.39 -7.29
N ALA A 84 13.03 9.61 -6.73
CA ALA A 84 13.25 8.92 -5.46
C ALA A 84 14.53 8.06 -5.50
N PRO A 85 15.34 8.05 -4.42
CA PRO A 85 16.52 7.19 -4.35
C PRO A 85 16.16 5.71 -4.56
N GLY A 86 16.95 5.00 -5.37
CA GLY A 86 16.74 3.58 -5.66
C GLY A 86 15.64 3.28 -6.68
N LEU A 87 15.06 4.30 -7.30
CA LEU A 87 14.11 4.17 -8.41
C LEU A 87 14.83 4.17 -9.76
N THR A 88 14.65 3.12 -10.54
CA THR A 88 15.18 3.03 -11.91
C THR A 88 14.05 3.20 -12.92
N ARG A 89 14.19 4.18 -13.82
CA ARG A 89 13.27 4.35 -14.95
C ARG A 89 13.77 3.51 -16.14
N VAL A 90 12.94 2.60 -16.61
CA VAL A 90 13.20 1.71 -17.74
C VAL A 90 12.32 2.14 -18.91
N ALA A 91 12.95 2.43 -20.05
CA ALA A 91 12.24 2.70 -21.29
C ALA A 91 11.64 1.40 -21.87
N PRO A 92 10.51 1.45 -22.58
CA PRO A 92 9.99 0.28 -23.29
C PRO A 92 11.01 -0.23 -24.31
N THR A 93 11.31 -1.52 -24.27
CA THR A 93 12.10 -2.19 -25.31
C THR A 93 11.19 -2.68 -26.43
N GLY A 94 11.49 -2.28 -27.68
CA GLY A 94 10.87 -2.85 -28.88
C GLY A 94 9.49 -2.30 -29.32
N GLY A 95 9.12 -1.07 -28.95
CA GLY A 95 7.90 -0.42 -29.45
C GLY A 95 7.46 0.79 -28.61
N ASP A 96 6.30 1.35 -28.95
CA ASP A 96 5.61 2.38 -28.16
C ASP A 96 5.04 1.77 -26.86
N GLY A 97 5.16 2.49 -25.74
CA GLY A 97 4.63 2.08 -24.44
C GLY A 97 5.00 3.04 -23.32
N PRO A 98 4.35 2.97 -22.15
CA PRO A 98 4.70 3.83 -21.02
C PRO A 98 6.06 3.43 -20.43
N ALA A 99 6.80 4.42 -19.96
CA ALA A 99 8.01 4.16 -19.18
C ALA A 99 7.64 3.43 -17.88
N VAL A 100 8.45 2.43 -17.52
CA VAL A 100 8.26 1.65 -16.30
C VAL A 100 9.24 2.14 -15.25
N HIS A 101 8.77 2.32 -14.02
CA HIS A 101 9.62 2.64 -12.88
C HIS A 101 9.75 1.41 -11.99
N VAL A 102 10.99 1.05 -11.65
CA VAL A 102 11.31 -0.16 -10.89
C VAL A 102 12.09 0.21 -9.63
N TRP A 103 11.73 -0.39 -8.50
CA TRP A 103 12.43 -0.20 -7.23
C TRP A 103 12.49 -1.50 -6.42
N ARG A 104 13.34 -1.52 -5.39
CA ARG A 104 13.42 -2.60 -4.40
C ARG A 104 12.55 -2.25 -3.19
N HIS A 105 11.71 -3.17 -2.72
CA HIS A 105 11.04 -2.99 -1.43
C HIS A 105 12.08 -2.99 -0.29
N PRO A 106 11.97 -2.13 0.74
CA PRO A 106 10.86 -1.21 1.05
C PRO A 106 11.01 0.23 0.51
N ALA A 107 11.88 0.51 -0.48
CA ALA A 107 12.13 1.85 -1.00
C ALA A 107 11.07 2.34 -2.01
N ASP A 108 9.80 2.30 -1.62
CA ASP A 108 8.68 2.75 -2.47
C ASP A 108 8.71 4.27 -2.65
N PRO A 109 8.72 4.77 -3.90
CA PRO A 109 8.92 6.20 -4.19
C PRO A 109 7.78 7.10 -3.68
N GLU A 110 6.59 6.55 -3.47
CA GLU A 110 5.41 7.28 -3.00
C GLU A 110 5.14 7.09 -1.51
N LEU A 111 5.87 6.17 -0.85
CA LEU A 111 5.67 5.81 0.57
C LEU A 111 6.99 5.94 1.35
N PRO A 112 7.49 7.17 1.57
CA PRO A 112 8.81 7.38 2.17
C PRO A 112 8.93 6.84 3.61
N GLY A 113 7.85 6.80 4.38
CA GLY A 113 7.82 6.16 5.70
C GLY A 113 7.94 4.62 5.70
N LEU A 114 7.94 3.96 4.52
CA LEU A 114 7.88 2.50 4.43
C LEU A 114 9.14 1.81 4.94
N VAL A 115 10.32 2.38 4.68
CA VAL A 115 11.60 1.85 5.17
C VAL A 115 11.61 1.80 6.70
N VAL A 116 11.15 2.88 7.34
CA VAL A 116 11.03 2.95 8.81
C VAL A 116 10.04 1.92 9.30
N ALA A 117 8.85 1.85 8.71
CA ALA A 117 7.81 0.91 9.12
C ALA A 117 8.25 -0.56 8.99
N CYS A 118 9.00 -0.92 7.95
CA CYS A 118 9.42 -2.31 7.71
C CYS A 118 10.66 -2.73 8.50
N THR A 119 11.39 -1.79 9.12
CA THR A 119 12.64 -2.08 9.82
C THR A 119 12.40 -2.04 11.33
N PRO A 120 12.39 -3.19 12.04
CA PRO A 120 12.02 -3.23 13.46
C PRO A 120 12.79 -2.24 14.35
N SER A 121 14.10 -2.07 14.12
CA SER A 121 14.91 -1.12 14.88
C SER A 121 14.53 0.34 14.61
N LEU A 122 14.29 0.72 13.35
CA LEU A 122 13.86 2.08 12.99
C LEU A 122 12.45 2.38 13.50
N LEU A 123 11.52 1.43 13.35
CA LEU A 123 10.17 1.59 13.87
C LEU A 123 10.17 1.68 15.40
N SER A 124 10.99 0.87 16.07
CA SER A 124 11.14 0.95 17.53
C SER A 124 11.66 2.31 17.98
N ALA A 125 12.70 2.82 17.31
CA ALA A 125 13.24 4.15 17.58
C ALA A 125 12.19 5.26 17.32
N ARG A 126 11.39 5.13 16.25
CA ARG A 126 10.31 6.08 15.91
C ARG A 126 9.17 6.08 16.92
N ILE A 127 8.84 4.92 17.47
CA ILE A 127 7.78 4.76 18.48
C ILE A 127 8.29 5.18 19.87
N GLY A 128 9.59 4.97 20.15
CA GLY A 128 10.20 5.16 21.46
C GLY A 128 10.12 3.92 22.36
N THR A 129 9.84 2.74 21.78
CA THR A 129 9.73 1.46 22.49
C THR A 129 10.05 0.32 21.52
N GLN A 130 10.66 -0.75 22.02
CA GLN A 130 10.97 -1.93 21.21
C GLN A 130 9.69 -2.62 20.73
N VAL A 131 9.58 -2.82 19.41
CA VAL A 131 8.46 -3.52 18.79
C VAL A 131 8.94 -4.56 17.79
N LYS A 132 8.16 -5.63 17.61
CA LYS A 132 8.25 -6.48 16.42
C LYS A 132 7.46 -5.82 15.29
N ALA A 133 8.01 -5.80 14.08
CA ALA A 133 7.35 -5.29 12.89
C ALA A 133 6.95 -6.45 11.97
N THR A 134 5.69 -6.50 11.54
CA THR A 134 5.20 -7.53 10.60
C THR A 134 4.37 -6.88 9.51
N MET A 135 4.78 -7.07 8.25
CA MET A 135 4.00 -6.59 7.11
C MET A 135 2.61 -7.26 7.11
N VAL A 136 1.56 -6.44 7.06
CA VAL A 136 0.16 -6.91 6.98
C VAL A 136 -0.36 -6.80 5.56
N ALA A 137 -0.08 -5.67 4.92
CA ALA A 137 -0.50 -5.42 3.55
C ALA A 137 0.42 -4.40 2.91
N TYR A 138 0.77 -4.64 1.65
CA TYR A 138 1.48 -3.68 0.83
C TYR A 138 0.76 -3.55 -0.52
N ARG A 139 0.50 -2.30 -0.92
CA ARG A 139 0.00 -1.94 -2.25
C ARG A 139 0.97 -0.89 -2.80
N PRO A 140 1.95 -1.30 -3.62
CA PRO A 140 2.92 -0.43 -4.29
C PRO A 140 2.33 0.91 -4.69
N THR A 141 3.04 1.99 -4.39
CA THR A 141 2.70 3.39 -4.65
C THR A 141 1.46 3.94 -3.92
N ARG A 142 0.75 3.12 -3.13
CA ARG A 142 -0.57 3.50 -2.58
C ARG A 142 -0.56 3.53 -1.06
N ARG A 143 -0.25 2.39 -0.45
CA ARG A 143 -0.19 2.26 1.01
C ARG A 143 0.49 0.99 1.44
N ALA A 144 1.02 1.00 2.65
CA ALA A 144 1.38 -0.19 3.39
C ALA A 144 0.74 -0.17 4.78
N VAL A 145 0.63 -1.34 5.38
CA VAL A 145 0.23 -1.52 6.78
C VAL A 145 1.21 -2.51 7.40
N VAL A 146 1.88 -2.06 8.45
CA VAL A 146 2.76 -2.90 9.27
C VAL A 146 2.17 -2.98 10.67
N ARG A 147 2.04 -4.20 11.20
CA ARG A 147 1.68 -4.43 12.59
C ARG A 147 2.93 -4.25 13.45
N ALA A 148 2.84 -3.36 14.43
CA ALA A 148 3.77 -3.24 15.53
C ALA A 148 3.24 -4.05 16.71
N THR A 149 3.99 -5.04 17.17
CA THR A 149 3.68 -5.80 18.39
C THR A 149 4.64 -5.38 19.50
N PHE A 150 4.07 -4.91 20.61
CA PHE A 150 4.80 -4.45 21.79
C PHE A 150 5.23 -5.62 22.69
N PRO A 151 6.11 -5.41 23.68
CA PRO A 151 6.57 -6.47 24.57
C PRO A 151 5.46 -7.10 25.43
N ASP A 152 4.39 -6.35 25.70
CA ASP A 152 3.19 -6.82 26.41
C ASP A 152 2.17 -7.51 25.48
N GLU A 153 2.58 -7.83 24.25
CA GLU A 153 1.77 -8.44 23.18
C GLU A 153 0.60 -7.59 22.68
N THR A 154 0.46 -6.34 23.18
CA THR A 154 -0.47 -5.38 22.56
C THR A 154 0.02 -5.00 21.17
N THR A 155 -0.89 -4.47 20.34
CA THR A 155 -0.58 -4.14 18.95
C THR A 155 -1.05 -2.75 18.55
N ALA A 156 -0.28 -2.16 17.64
CA ALA A 156 -0.62 -0.98 16.88
C ALA A 156 -0.34 -1.22 15.39
N TYR A 157 -0.87 -0.39 14.51
CA TYR A 157 -0.70 -0.52 13.07
C TYR A 157 -0.08 0.75 12.50
N ALA A 158 1.14 0.64 11.98
CA ALA A 158 1.80 1.68 11.21
C ALA A 158 1.27 1.62 9.78
N LYS A 159 0.36 2.55 9.46
CA LYS A 159 -0.18 2.72 8.12
C LYS A 159 0.65 3.75 7.39
N VAL A 160 1.37 3.32 6.35
CA VAL A 160 2.18 4.21 5.52
C VAL A 160 1.35 4.61 4.30
N LEU A 161 1.21 5.91 4.10
CA LEU A 161 0.47 6.55 3.02
C LEU A 161 1.40 7.49 2.24
N ARG A 162 0.90 8.02 1.13
CA ARG A 162 1.55 9.19 0.52
C ARG A 162 1.50 10.36 1.51
N PRO A 163 2.57 11.16 1.66
CA PRO A 163 2.58 12.30 2.57
C PRO A 163 1.38 13.25 2.39
N SER A 164 0.96 13.49 1.15
CA SER A 164 -0.21 14.32 0.82
C SER A 164 -1.56 13.74 1.28
N GLN A 165 -1.63 12.46 1.63
CA GLN A 165 -2.86 11.76 2.03
C GLN A 165 -2.93 11.50 3.53
N ALA A 166 -1.79 11.43 4.23
CA ALA A 166 -1.73 11.09 5.64
C ALA A 166 -2.53 12.05 6.54
N PRO A 167 -2.47 13.39 6.38
CA PRO A 167 -3.23 14.31 7.23
C PRO A 167 -4.74 14.15 7.10
N SER A 168 -5.26 14.06 5.87
CA SER A 168 -6.69 13.82 5.63
C SER A 168 -7.14 12.47 6.18
N PHE A 169 -6.28 11.46 6.15
CA PHE A 169 -6.57 10.15 6.75
C PHE A 169 -6.63 10.23 8.29
N ALA A 170 -5.64 10.84 8.92
CA ALA A 170 -5.58 11.00 10.38
C ALA A 170 -6.75 11.86 10.90
N GLN A 171 -7.08 12.95 10.21
CA GLN A 171 -8.20 13.82 10.56
C GLN A 171 -9.54 13.07 10.58
N ARG A 172 -9.80 12.18 9.60
CA ARG A 172 -11.02 11.37 9.59
C ARG A 172 -11.11 10.45 10.81
N HIS A 173 -10.02 9.83 11.22
CA HIS A 173 -10.00 9.02 12.45
C HIS A 173 -10.30 9.87 13.69
N ARG A 174 -9.65 11.02 13.84
CA ARG A 174 -9.89 11.94 14.96
C ARG A 174 -11.34 12.44 15.02
N LEU A 175 -11.93 12.75 13.85
CA LEU A 175 -13.32 13.18 13.73
C LEU A 175 -14.29 12.07 14.17
N LEU A 176 -14.04 10.82 13.77
CA LEU A 176 -14.85 9.68 14.18
C LEU A 176 -14.76 9.46 15.70
N THR A 177 -13.54 9.41 16.25
CA THR A 177 -13.34 9.19 17.69
C THR A 177 -13.95 10.32 18.54
N ALA A 178 -13.83 11.57 18.10
CA ALA A 178 -14.44 12.73 18.77
C ALA A 178 -15.99 12.68 18.79
N SER A 179 -16.58 11.90 17.89
CA SER A 179 -18.04 11.73 17.77
C SER A 179 -18.55 10.45 18.41
N GLY A 180 -17.72 9.78 19.22
CA GLY A 180 -18.07 8.52 19.88
C GLY A 180 -18.09 7.30 18.97
N VAL A 181 -17.70 7.45 17.69
CA VAL A 181 -17.55 6.33 16.77
C VAL A 181 -16.29 5.53 17.15
N PRO A 182 -16.37 4.21 17.37
CA PRO A 182 -15.25 3.39 17.85
C PRO A 182 -14.22 3.08 16.74
N ALA A 183 -13.67 4.13 16.13
CA ALA A 183 -12.57 4.03 15.18
C ALA A 183 -11.22 3.83 15.91
N PRO A 184 -10.22 3.22 15.25
CA PRO A 184 -8.84 3.22 15.74
C PRO A 184 -8.34 4.64 16.04
N GLU A 185 -7.68 4.84 17.18
CA GLU A 185 -7.12 6.13 17.59
C GLU A 185 -5.83 6.43 16.82
N VAL A 186 -5.61 7.70 16.49
CA VAL A 186 -4.34 8.16 15.90
C VAL A 186 -3.33 8.38 17.03
N LEU A 187 -2.41 7.44 17.19
CA LEU A 187 -1.33 7.49 18.17
C LEU A 187 -0.15 8.35 17.69
N ARG A 188 0.06 8.40 16.37
CA ARG A 188 1.12 9.19 15.73
C ARG A 188 0.70 9.59 14.32
N GLU A 189 1.20 10.74 13.88
CA GLU A 189 1.18 11.18 12.49
C GLU A 189 2.53 11.82 12.18
N ASP A 190 3.28 11.23 11.24
CA ASP A 190 4.60 11.69 10.85
C ASP A 190 4.57 12.34 9.44
N PRO A 191 5.44 13.34 9.16
CA PRO A 191 5.48 14.02 7.86
C PRO A 191 5.83 13.12 6.66
N ASP A 192 6.45 11.97 6.89
CA ASP A 192 6.80 10.98 5.86
C ASP A 192 5.63 10.06 5.47
N GLY A 193 4.42 10.36 5.97
CA GLY A 193 3.20 9.64 5.63
C GLY A 193 2.91 8.43 6.52
N LEU A 194 3.71 8.17 7.55
CA LEU A 194 3.43 7.15 8.56
C LEU A 194 2.37 7.66 9.55
N VAL A 195 1.27 6.91 9.69
CA VAL A 195 0.25 7.13 10.71
C VAL A 195 0.15 5.89 11.58
N LEU A 196 0.46 6.01 12.87
CA LEU A 196 0.35 4.92 13.83
C LEU A 196 -1.06 4.92 14.43
N LEU A 197 -1.75 3.80 14.30
CA LEU A 197 -3.12 3.61 14.79
C LEU A 197 -3.16 2.60 15.93
N SER A 198 -4.04 2.81 16.91
CA SER A 198 -4.38 1.77 17.87
C SER A 198 -5.05 0.58 17.20
N THR A 199 -5.15 -0.54 17.91
CA THR A 199 -5.88 -1.70 17.40
C THR A 199 -7.38 -1.47 17.44
N GLY A 200 -8.06 -1.69 16.31
CA GLY A 200 -9.51 -1.67 16.25
C GLY A 200 -10.11 -2.75 17.14
N ARG A 201 -11.16 -2.40 17.89
CA ARG A 201 -11.86 -3.33 18.79
C ARG A 201 -12.99 -4.05 18.07
N GLY A 202 -13.24 -5.29 18.45
CA GLY A 202 -14.36 -6.09 17.94
C GLY A 202 -13.94 -7.21 17.00
N VAL A 203 -14.91 -7.72 16.23
CA VAL A 203 -14.73 -8.85 15.31
C VAL A 203 -15.05 -8.42 13.89
N ALA A 204 -14.35 -9.00 12.91
CA ALA A 204 -14.61 -8.70 11.51
C ALA A 204 -16.01 -9.19 11.10
N LEU A 205 -16.84 -8.28 10.57
CA LEU A 205 -18.19 -8.61 10.08
C LEU A 205 -18.15 -9.71 9.01
N SER A 206 -17.11 -9.75 8.16
CA SER A 206 -16.92 -10.80 7.16
C SER A 206 -16.81 -12.19 7.79
N GLY A 207 -16.15 -12.31 8.94
CA GLY A 207 -16.03 -13.57 9.67
C GLY A 207 -17.37 -14.02 10.26
N LEU A 208 -18.15 -13.07 10.77
CA LEU A 208 -19.51 -13.34 11.24
C LEU A 208 -20.43 -13.79 10.09
N LEU A 209 -20.34 -13.14 8.94
CA LEU A 209 -21.11 -13.50 7.75
C LEU A 209 -20.73 -14.90 7.24
N SER A 210 -19.43 -15.22 7.17
CA SER A 210 -18.98 -16.52 6.68
C SER A 210 -19.35 -17.68 7.60
N GLN A 211 -19.34 -17.46 8.92
CA GLN A 211 -19.69 -18.48 9.92
C GLN A 211 -21.20 -18.64 10.10
N GLY A 212 -21.99 -17.69 9.58
CA GLY A 212 -23.40 -17.57 9.89
C GLY A 212 -23.64 -16.95 11.27
N MET A 213 -24.83 -16.38 11.45
CA MET A 213 -25.27 -15.75 12.69
C MET A 213 -26.64 -16.26 13.08
N SER A 214 -26.88 -16.41 14.39
CA SER A 214 -28.25 -16.56 14.89
C SER A 214 -29.07 -15.31 14.55
N VAL A 215 -30.40 -15.44 14.53
CA VAL A 215 -31.32 -14.32 14.31
C VAL A 215 -31.04 -13.19 15.31
N SER A 216 -30.96 -13.51 16.60
CA SER A 216 -30.70 -12.52 17.66
C SER A 216 -29.33 -11.83 17.55
N ARG A 217 -28.30 -12.52 17.06
CA ARG A 217 -27.00 -11.89 16.81
C ARG A 217 -27.07 -10.97 15.60
N SER A 218 -27.77 -11.39 14.54
CA SER A 218 -27.95 -10.60 13.32
C SER A 218 -28.69 -9.30 13.62
N GLU A 219 -29.79 -9.35 14.38
CA GLU A 219 -30.54 -8.16 14.81
C GLU A 219 -29.66 -7.16 15.56
N ARG A 220 -28.84 -7.62 16.52
CA ARG A 220 -27.90 -6.75 17.25
C ARG A 220 -26.87 -6.11 16.31
N VAL A 221 -26.32 -6.86 15.37
CA VAL A 221 -25.34 -6.35 14.40
C VAL A 221 -25.96 -5.29 13.50
N PHE A 222 -27.12 -5.56 12.91
CA PHE A 222 -27.78 -4.61 12.02
C PHE A 222 -28.24 -3.35 12.75
N ASN A 223 -28.82 -3.48 13.96
CA ASN A 223 -29.15 -2.33 14.80
C ASN A 223 -27.90 -1.50 15.12
N GLY A 224 -26.78 -2.15 15.47
CA GLY A 224 -25.51 -1.47 15.70
C GLY A 224 -24.97 -0.71 14.48
N LEU A 225 -25.14 -1.25 13.27
CA LEU A 225 -24.75 -0.56 12.03
C LEU A 225 -25.61 0.68 11.77
N ILE A 226 -26.93 0.60 12.05
CA ILE A 226 -27.83 1.75 11.92
C ILE A 226 -27.47 2.82 12.96
N SER A 227 -27.31 2.44 14.23
CA SER A 227 -26.87 3.36 15.29
C SER A 227 -25.53 4.02 14.95
N LEU A 228 -24.59 3.27 14.38
CA LEU A 228 -23.29 3.81 13.96
C LEU A 228 -23.43 4.84 12.83
N ARG A 229 -24.28 4.57 11.83
CA ARG A 229 -24.59 5.54 10.77
C ARG A 229 -25.15 6.82 11.38
N ASP A 230 -26.08 6.70 12.32
CA ASP A 230 -26.76 7.83 12.95
C ASP A 230 -25.83 8.62 13.89
N ALA A 231 -24.76 8.01 14.38
CA ALA A 231 -23.73 8.64 15.20
C ALA A 231 -22.65 9.39 14.39
N LEU A 232 -22.66 9.31 13.05
CA LEU A 232 -21.70 10.05 12.23
C LEU A 232 -21.95 11.57 12.39
N PRO A 233 -20.91 12.37 12.64
CA PRO A 233 -21.09 13.80 12.87
C PRO A 233 -21.48 14.52 11.59
N ALA A 234 -22.28 15.59 11.70
CA ALA A 234 -22.63 16.44 10.56
C ALA A 234 -21.39 17.03 9.85
N SER A 235 -20.29 17.27 10.58
CA SER A 235 -19.02 17.72 10.01
C SER A 235 -18.39 16.71 9.05
N ALA A 236 -18.77 15.43 9.10
CA ALA A 236 -18.36 14.44 8.10
C ALA A 236 -18.82 14.82 6.68
N MET A 237 -19.94 15.54 6.56
CA MET A 237 -20.45 16.03 5.26
C MET A 237 -19.60 17.14 4.65
N GLN A 238 -18.71 17.76 5.43
CA GLN A 238 -17.77 18.80 4.96
C GLN A 238 -16.47 18.18 4.42
N LEU A 239 -16.27 16.87 4.60
CA LEU A 239 -15.10 16.19 4.06
C LEU A 239 -15.18 16.14 2.52
N PRO A 240 -14.03 16.24 1.83
CA PRO A 240 -14.01 16.09 0.38
C PRO A 240 -14.65 14.77 -0.03
N ALA A 241 -15.59 14.84 -0.97
CA ALA A 241 -16.20 13.67 -1.57
C ALA A 241 -15.12 12.77 -2.17
N HIS A 242 -15.11 11.51 -1.76
CA HIS A 242 -14.17 10.56 -2.32
C HIS A 242 -14.79 9.95 -3.58
N ALA A 243 -14.37 10.44 -4.75
CA ALA A 243 -14.91 9.97 -6.03
C ALA A 243 -14.96 8.43 -6.08
N ALA A 244 -16.08 7.87 -6.54
CA ALA A 244 -16.24 6.44 -6.72
C ALA A 244 -15.22 5.90 -7.74
N TRP A 245 -15.04 4.58 -7.79
CA TRP A 245 -14.14 4.00 -8.77
C TRP A 245 -14.65 4.25 -10.21
N SER A 246 -15.97 4.24 -10.41
CA SER A 246 -16.66 4.50 -11.68
C SER A 246 -16.56 5.95 -12.14
N GLU A 247 -16.34 6.89 -11.22
CA GLU A 247 -16.22 8.32 -11.52
C GLU A 247 -14.78 8.73 -11.92
N ARG A 248 -13.85 7.77 -11.91
CA ARG A 248 -12.43 8.00 -12.23
C ARG A 248 -12.00 7.41 -13.57
N ALA A 249 -12.92 6.78 -14.30
CA ALA A 249 -12.70 6.19 -15.61
C ALA A 249 -12.90 7.22 -16.73
#